data_AF-A0A225ULD2-F1
#
_entry.id   AF-A0A225ULD2-F1
#
_cell.length_a   1.000
_cell.length_b   1.000
_cell.length_c   1.000
_cell.angle_alpha   90.00
_cell.angle_beta   90.00
_cell.angle_gamma   90.00
#
_symmetry.space_group_name_H-M   'P 1'
#
loop_
_entity.id
_entity.type
_entity.pdbx_description
1 polymer ?
#
loop_
_entity_poly.entity_id
_entity_poly.type
_entity_poly.pdbx_seq_one_letter_code
_entity_poly.pdbx_strand_id
1 'polypeptide(L)'
;GDLEIVQWLHENNCGGFTTMAMDSAAQHDHLDVVLYLLENRSEGFSHVALKRTKDMKVLCAQGNLLQSMFKARSSFVRRCLSCLAETALRTSNTKILDWVNQFGLELHSTVPIRDAVCRGHVTLLQWFCRNGFEVSDPDLLKLAVDNGHLDTVRWLSKRGYEINSLILVEMAGIKRNIPLLRWLIEYGPPLNFRVATKLIFKPHIMEILWWVSEADRVQVFLDALKYGDRPVLWWILTRTRFEHEDSRQIIRDGIHRASIGTLLWIQKDLMEFEECSWCFTTD
;
A
#
# COMPACT_ATOMS: atom_id res chain seq x y z
N GLY A 1 36.62 13.55 1.82
CA GLY A 1 36.41 14.19 0.53
C GLY A 1 37.38 15.32 0.40
N ASP A 2 38.63 14.98 0.14
CA ASP A 2 39.70 15.95 -0.06
C ASP A 2 40.04 15.92 -1.55
N LEU A 3 39.63 16.96 -2.28
CA LEU A 3 39.77 17.02 -3.73
C LEU A 3 41.23 17.01 -4.17
N GLU A 4 42.12 17.71 -3.45
CA GLU A 4 43.53 17.83 -3.82
C GLU A 4 44.22 16.47 -3.74
N ILE A 5 43.92 15.67 -2.71
CA ILE A 5 44.44 14.31 -2.58
C ILE A 5 43.89 13.41 -3.69
N VAL A 6 42.60 13.53 -4.02
CA VAL A 6 41.97 12.74 -5.08
C VAL A 6 42.56 13.09 -6.45
N GLN A 7 42.82 14.37 -6.73
CA GLN A 7 43.48 14.86 -7.93
C GLN A 7 44.89 14.27 -8.05
N TRP A 8 45.67 14.39 -6.98
CA TRP A 8 47.03 13.87 -6.93
C TRP A 8 47.07 12.35 -7.16
N LEU A 9 46.17 11.59 -6.52
CA LEU A 9 46.09 10.14 -6.71
C LEU A 9 45.74 9.75 -8.15
N HIS A 10 44.88 10.52 -8.81
CA HIS A 10 44.51 10.31 -10.21
C HIS A 10 45.68 10.61 -11.16
N GLU A 11 46.33 11.76 -10.99
CA GLU A 11 47.46 12.21 -11.83
C GLU A 11 48.68 11.29 -11.70
N ASN A 12 48.92 10.74 -10.51
CA ASN A 12 50.02 9.81 -10.26
C ASN A 12 49.67 8.35 -10.57
N ASN A 13 48.51 8.10 -11.19
CA ASN A 13 48.05 6.78 -11.61
C ASN A 13 48.09 5.74 -10.47
N CYS A 14 47.89 6.21 -9.24
CA CYS A 14 47.78 5.38 -8.06
C CYS A 14 46.42 4.67 -8.16
N GLY A 15 46.42 3.46 -8.71
CA GLY A 15 45.21 2.67 -8.90
C GLY A 15 44.37 2.54 -7.61
N GLY A 16 43.08 2.20 -7.74
CA GLY A 16 42.17 2.07 -6.58
C GLY A 16 40.87 2.86 -6.70
N PHE A 17 40.71 3.66 -7.76
CA PHE A 17 39.42 4.24 -8.10
C PHE A 17 38.44 3.13 -8.51
N THR A 18 37.48 2.88 -7.63
CA THR A 18 36.36 1.96 -7.84
C THR A 18 35.07 2.74 -7.65
N THR A 19 33.93 2.12 -7.94
CA THR A 19 32.61 2.68 -7.62
C THR A 19 32.51 3.09 -6.15
N MET A 20 33.24 2.43 -5.23
CA MET A 20 33.28 2.78 -3.79
C MET A 20 33.81 4.20 -3.50
N ALA A 21 34.72 4.72 -4.34
CA ALA A 21 35.25 6.07 -4.15
C ALA A 21 34.16 7.12 -4.44
N MET A 22 33.44 6.93 -5.55
CA MET A 22 32.30 7.79 -5.92
C MET A 22 31.15 7.65 -4.92
N ASP A 23 30.87 6.41 -4.50
CA ASP A 23 29.86 6.08 -3.50
C ASP A 23 30.10 6.77 -2.16
N SER A 24 31.35 6.71 -1.68
CA SER A 24 31.75 7.30 -0.40
C SER A 24 31.74 8.82 -0.47
N ALA A 25 32.16 9.40 -1.59
CA ALA A 25 32.09 10.85 -1.82
C ALA A 25 30.64 11.33 -1.83
N ALA A 26 29.73 10.59 -2.49
CA ALA A 26 28.30 10.91 -2.51
C ALA A 26 27.63 10.74 -1.14
N GLN A 27 28.00 9.71 -0.38
CA GLN A 27 27.42 9.46 0.96
C GLN A 27 27.77 10.56 1.97
N HIS A 28 28.92 11.22 1.80
CA HIS A 28 29.44 12.23 2.73
C HIS A 28 29.38 13.65 2.14
N ASP A 29 28.54 13.88 1.13
CA ASP A 29 28.29 15.20 0.53
C ASP A 29 29.55 15.91 -0.02
N HIS A 30 30.55 15.14 -0.47
CA HIS A 30 31.79 15.66 -1.04
C HIS A 30 31.64 15.94 -2.55
N LEU A 31 30.92 17.02 -2.87
CA LEU A 31 30.52 17.39 -4.24
C LEU A 31 31.70 17.56 -5.20
N ASP A 32 32.71 18.28 -4.76
CA ASP A 32 33.94 18.60 -5.48
C ASP A 32 34.66 17.31 -5.93
N VAL A 33 34.75 16.32 -5.05
CA VAL A 33 35.28 14.99 -5.34
C VAL A 33 34.38 14.22 -6.31
N VAL A 34 33.05 14.26 -6.13
CA VAL A 34 32.11 13.59 -7.05
C VAL A 34 32.23 14.16 -8.47
N LEU A 35 32.30 15.48 -8.61
CA LEU A 35 32.41 16.13 -9.92
C LEU A 35 33.74 15.82 -10.60
N TYR A 36 34.84 15.89 -9.86
CA TYR A 36 36.15 15.54 -10.38
C TYR A 36 36.22 14.08 -10.85
N LEU A 37 35.67 13.16 -10.06
CA LEU A 37 35.58 11.75 -10.44
C LEU A 37 34.66 11.55 -11.66
N LEU A 38 33.53 12.25 -11.77
CA LEU A 38 32.67 12.17 -12.96
C LEU A 38 33.35 12.70 -14.23
N GLU A 39 34.21 13.71 -14.12
CA GLU A 39 34.93 14.31 -15.24
C GLU A 39 36.09 13.43 -15.71
N ASN A 40 36.83 12.84 -14.77
CA ASN A 40 38.09 12.14 -15.05
C ASN A 40 38.00 10.61 -15.05
N ARG A 41 36.88 10.04 -14.55
CA ARG A 41 36.67 8.59 -14.42
C ARG A 41 35.40 8.12 -15.15
N SER A 42 35.24 6.80 -15.31
CA SER A 42 34.16 6.15 -16.08
C SER A 42 33.39 5.08 -15.29
N GLU A 43 33.79 4.84 -14.05
CA GLU A 43 33.31 3.77 -13.17
C GLU A 43 31.85 3.96 -12.74
N GLY A 44 31.38 5.20 -12.58
CA GLY A 44 29.99 5.48 -12.22
C GLY A 44 29.66 5.23 -10.73
N PHE A 45 28.38 5.40 -10.37
CA PHE A 45 27.87 5.09 -9.03
C PHE A 45 27.56 3.59 -8.92
N SER A 46 27.76 2.99 -7.74
CA SER A 46 27.15 1.68 -7.47
C SER A 46 25.68 1.81 -7.09
N HIS A 47 24.92 0.72 -7.26
CA HIS A 47 23.53 0.61 -6.79
C HIS A 47 23.39 0.83 -5.27
N VAL A 48 24.47 0.71 -4.48
CA VAL A 48 24.45 0.79 -3.01
C VAL A 48 24.55 2.24 -2.52
N ALA A 49 25.37 3.09 -3.15
CA ALA A 49 25.47 4.50 -2.75
C ALA A 49 24.19 5.28 -2.96
N LEU A 50 23.51 5.02 -4.06
CA LEU A 50 22.26 5.68 -4.41
C LEU A 50 21.10 5.29 -3.46
N LYS A 51 21.23 4.19 -2.71
CA LYS A 51 20.25 3.76 -1.69
C LYS A 51 20.52 4.38 -0.32
N ARG A 52 21.77 4.77 -0.03
CA ARG A 52 22.22 5.26 1.29
C ARG A 52 22.24 6.78 1.41
N THR A 53 22.18 7.51 0.30
CA THR A 53 22.19 8.97 0.25
C THR A 53 20.79 9.52 0.55
N LYS A 54 20.52 9.76 1.85
CA LYS A 54 19.27 10.41 2.29
C LYS A 54 19.19 11.88 1.90
N ASP A 55 20.31 12.54 1.62
CA ASP A 55 20.40 13.98 1.37
C ASP A 55 21.09 14.31 0.05
N MET A 56 20.45 13.98 -1.07
CA MET A 56 20.91 14.36 -2.40
C MET A 56 20.68 15.84 -2.73
N LYS A 57 20.88 16.75 -1.77
CA LYS A 57 20.88 18.21 -1.99
C LYS A 57 22.00 18.65 -2.94
N VAL A 58 23.05 17.85 -3.00
CA VAL A 58 24.36 18.19 -3.54
C VAL A 58 24.41 18.17 -5.08
N LEU A 59 23.77 17.21 -5.75
CA LEU A 59 23.75 17.16 -7.22
C LEU A 59 22.90 18.28 -7.85
N CYS A 60 21.89 18.78 -7.13
CA CYS A 60 21.02 19.85 -7.62
C CYS A 60 21.71 21.23 -7.67
N ALA A 61 22.82 21.42 -6.94
CA ALA A 61 23.40 22.74 -6.70
C ALA A 61 24.25 23.28 -7.87
N GLN A 62 24.61 22.46 -8.88
CA GLN A 62 25.48 22.89 -9.98
C GLN A 62 25.02 22.38 -11.35
N GLY A 63 23.88 22.89 -11.83
CA GLY A 63 23.32 22.56 -13.15
C GLY A 63 24.22 22.95 -14.35
N ASN A 64 25.07 23.98 -14.21
CA ASN A 64 25.87 24.49 -15.32
C ASN A 64 27.05 23.57 -15.72
N LEU A 65 27.69 22.91 -14.75
CA LEU A 65 28.81 21.99 -15.00
C LEU A 65 28.32 20.65 -15.54
N LEU A 66 27.16 20.18 -15.07
CA LEU A 66 26.54 18.96 -15.58
C LEU A 66 25.99 19.15 -17.01
N GLN A 67 25.57 20.36 -17.39
CA GLN A 67 25.23 20.67 -18.78
C GLN A 67 26.43 20.64 -19.72
N SER A 68 27.61 21.13 -19.31
CA SER A 68 28.82 21.05 -20.14
C SER A 68 29.30 19.60 -20.28
N MET A 69 29.23 18.82 -19.20
CA MET A 69 29.55 17.39 -19.23
C MET A 69 28.55 16.56 -20.05
N PHE A 70 27.26 16.89 -20.03
CA PHE A 70 26.25 16.23 -20.86
C PHE A 70 26.54 16.42 -22.36
N LYS A 71 27.05 17.60 -22.75
CA LYS A 71 27.52 17.87 -24.12
C LYS A 71 28.78 17.09 -24.48
N ALA A 72 29.69 16.86 -23.52
CA ALA A 72 30.97 16.19 -23.77
C ALA A 72 30.92 14.65 -23.72
N ARG A 73 30.09 14.06 -22.83
CA ARG A 73 30.00 12.61 -22.61
C ARG A 73 28.54 12.15 -22.38
N SER A 74 27.70 12.36 -23.39
CA SER A 74 26.25 12.16 -23.31
C SER A 74 25.81 10.75 -22.87
N SER A 75 26.48 9.68 -23.32
CA SER A 75 26.10 8.29 -23.00
C SER A 75 26.39 7.90 -21.54
N PHE A 76 27.56 8.28 -21.01
CA PHE A 76 27.96 7.99 -19.63
C PHE A 76 27.12 8.78 -18.62
N VAL A 77 26.90 10.08 -18.88
CA VAL A 77 26.06 10.94 -18.02
C VAL A 77 24.62 10.45 -18.04
N ARG A 78 24.07 10.05 -19.20
CA ARG A 78 22.72 9.47 -19.31
C ARG A 78 22.56 8.20 -18.47
N ARG A 79 23.58 7.33 -18.41
CA ARG A 79 23.59 6.13 -17.54
C ARG A 79 23.60 6.48 -16.05
N CYS A 80 24.38 7.49 -15.65
CA CYS A 80 24.39 7.93 -14.25
C CYS A 80 23.05 8.56 -13.84
N LEU A 81 22.48 9.41 -14.71
CA LEU A 81 21.19 10.03 -14.49
C LEU A 81 20.03 9.01 -14.51
N SER A 82 20.09 7.94 -15.30
CA SER A 82 19.09 6.88 -15.26
C SER A 82 19.11 6.10 -13.94
N CYS A 83 20.30 5.74 -13.44
CA CYS A 83 20.45 5.10 -12.13
C CYS A 83 19.94 6.02 -11.01
N LEU A 84 20.21 7.32 -11.13
CA LEU A 84 19.72 8.34 -10.20
C LEU A 84 18.19 8.43 -10.20
N ALA A 85 17.58 8.45 -11.39
CA ALA A 85 16.14 8.43 -11.56
C ALA A 85 15.51 7.20 -10.87
N GLU A 86 16.05 6.00 -11.13
CA GLU A 86 15.57 4.75 -10.52
C GLU A 86 15.60 4.80 -8.98
N THR A 87 16.64 5.39 -8.40
CA THR A 87 16.75 5.50 -6.94
C THR A 87 15.82 6.56 -6.34
N ALA A 88 15.63 7.67 -7.05
CA ALA A 88 14.66 8.70 -6.68
C ALA A 88 13.22 8.16 -6.74
N LEU A 89 12.90 7.33 -7.73
CA LEU A 89 11.63 6.60 -7.85
C LEU A 89 11.40 5.69 -6.63
N ARG A 90 12.40 4.92 -6.22
CA ARG A 90 12.31 4.02 -5.05
C ARG A 90 12.16 4.75 -3.72
N THR A 91 12.69 5.97 -3.62
CA THR A 91 12.70 6.78 -2.39
C THR A 91 11.60 7.85 -2.36
N SER A 92 10.78 7.96 -3.40
CA SER A 92 9.76 9.01 -3.55
C SER A 92 10.32 10.43 -3.55
N ASN A 93 11.59 10.61 -3.95
CA ASN A 93 12.24 11.91 -3.93
C ASN A 93 11.96 12.69 -5.22
N THR A 94 10.84 13.40 -5.24
CA THR A 94 10.38 14.17 -6.41
C THR A 94 11.35 15.30 -6.81
N LYS A 95 12.14 15.83 -5.87
CA LYS A 95 13.12 16.91 -6.17
C LYS A 95 14.24 16.43 -7.08
N ILE A 96 14.74 15.22 -6.82
CA ILE A 96 15.74 14.58 -7.69
C ILE A 96 15.12 14.32 -9.07
N LEU A 97 13.88 13.84 -9.12
CA LEU A 97 13.21 13.57 -10.39
C LEU A 97 13.00 14.86 -11.20
N ASP A 98 12.59 15.96 -10.58
CA ASP A 98 12.49 17.28 -11.23
C ASP A 98 13.84 17.72 -11.80
N TRP A 99 14.92 17.53 -11.05
CA TRP A 99 16.27 17.87 -11.48
C TRP A 99 16.74 16.98 -12.65
N VAL A 100 16.53 15.67 -12.56
CA VAL A 100 16.86 14.71 -13.62
C VAL A 100 16.06 15.00 -14.90
N ASN A 101 14.79 15.41 -14.78
CA ASN A 101 13.93 15.70 -15.93
C ASN A 101 14.40 16.93 -16.74
N GLN A 102 15.14 17.87 -16.12
CA GLN A 102 15.75 19.01 -16.83
C GLN A 102 16.74 18.58 -17.93
N PHE A 103 17.26 17.36 -17.86
CA PHE A 103 18.18 16.80 -18.85
C PHE A 103 17.47 15.98 -19.95
N GLY A 104 16.13 16.00 -20.02
CA GLY A 104 15.36 15.33 -21.08
C GLY A 104 15.40 13.81 -20.99
N LEU A 105 15.41 13.26 -19.78
CA LEU A 105 15.30 11.81 -19.58
C LEU A 105 13.85 11.38 -19.74
N GLU A 106 13.58 10.70 -20.85
CA GLU A 106 12.28 10.12 -21.11
C GLU A 106 12.12 8.83 -20.29
N LEU A 107 11.31 8.88 -19.24
CA LEU A 107 10.81 7.65 -18.63
C LEU A 107 9.65 7.17 -19.52
N HIS A 108 9.85 6.12 -20.32
CA HIS A 108 8.78 5.56 -21.16
C HIS A 108 8.09 4.35 -20.54
N SER A 109 8.43 4.01 -19.29
CA SER A 109 7.97 2.80 -18.64
C SER A 109 6.82 3.08 -17.69
N THR A 110 5.85 2.17 -17.65
CA THR A 110 4.76 2.12 -16.67
C THR A 110 5.19 1.39 -15.37
N VAL A 111 6.34 0.69 -15.39
CA VAL A 111 6.91 -0.01 -14.23
C VAL A 111 7.09 0.90 -13.00
N PRO A 112 7.60 2.14 -13.15
CA PRO A 112 7.72 3.08 -12.04
C PRO A 112 6.38 3.45 -11.38
N ILE A 113 5.29 3.51 -12.15
CA ILE A 113 3.95 3.82 -11.64
C ILE A 113 3.45 2.65 -10.78
N ARG A 114 3.61 1.41 -11.27
CA ARG A 114 3.24 0.20 -10.51
C ARG A 114 4.05 0.09 -9.21
N ASP A 115 5.36 0.33 -9.25
CA ASP A 115 6.20 0.32 -8.04
C ASP A 115 5.77 1.39 -7.02
N ALA A 116 5.44 2.60 -7.49
CA ALA A 116 4.90 3.66 -6.64
C ALA A 116 3.58 3.25 -5.96
N VAL A 117 2.68 2.58 -6.68
CA VAL A 117 1.43 2.04 -6.13
C VAL A 117 1.71 0.94 -5.09
N CYS A 118 2.58 -0.02 -5.41
CA CYS A 118 2.96 -1.10 -4.51
C CYS A 118 3.60 -0.60 -3.20
N ARG A 119 4.23 0.58 -3.22
CA ARG A 119 4.86 1.21 -2.04
C ARG A 119 3.97 2.21 -1.30
N GLY A 120 2.83 2.59 -1.87
CA GLY A 120 1.95 3.59 -1.26
C GLY A 120 2.39 5.04 -1.48
N HIS A 121 3.23 5.31 -2.48
CA HIS A 121 3.85 6.62 -2.69
C HIS A 121 2.95 7.58 -3.49
N VAL A 122 1.90 8.11 -2.85
CA VAL A 122 0.94 9.04 -3.50
C VAL A 122 1.62 10.31 -4.06
N THR A 123 2.64 10.83 -3.38
CA THR A 123 3.41 12.01 -3.85
C THR A 123 4.10 11.74 -5.18
N LEU A 124 4.63 10.52 -5.37
CA LEU A 124 5.27 10.10 -6.60
C LEU A 124 4.24 9.88 -7.71
N LEU A 125 3.06 9.33 -7.39
CA LEU A 125 1.95 9.22 -8.35
C LEU A 125 1.47 10.60 -8.82
N GLN A 126 1.37 11.58 -7.93
CA GLN A 126 1.07 12.96 -8.30
C GLN A 126 2.15 13.55 -9.21
N TRP A 127 3.42 13.26 -8.94
CA TRP A 127 4.54 13.71 -9.76
C TRP A 127 4.47 13.15 -11.19
N PHE A 128 4.19 11.85 -11.35
CA PHE A 128 3.99 11.24 -12.68
C PHE A 128 2.89 11.98 -13.46
N CYS A 129 1.77 12.27 -12.82
CA CYS A 129 0.65 12.93 -13.49
C CYS A 129 0.98 14.37 -13.92
N ARG A 130 1.75 15.10 -13.11
CA ARG A 130 2.22 16.47 -13.46
C ARG A 130 3.16 16.47 -14.65
N ASN A 131 3.90 15.38 -14.86
CA ASN A 131 4.85 15.22 -15.96
C ASN A 131 4.22 14.52 -17.18
N GLY A 132 2.88 14.45 -17.27
CA GLY A 132 2.17 13.93 -18.45
C GLY A 132 2.12 12.41 -18.56
N PHE A 133 2.46 11.67 -17.51
CA PHE A 133 2.34 10.22 -17.51
C PHE A 133 0.89 9.79 -17.34
N GLU A 134 0.40 8.96 -18.25
CA GLU A 134 -0.93 8.37 -18.16
C GLU A 134 -0.95 7.22 -17.14
N VAL A 135 -1.84 7.34 -16.16
CA VAL A 135 -2.13 6.29 -15.18
C VAL A 135 -3.41 5.60 -15.63
N SER A 136 -3.28 4.64 -16.55
CA SER A 136 -4.39 3.97 -17.24
C SER A 136 -4.45 2.46 -16.98
N ASP A 137 -3.48 1.89 -16.27
CA ASP A 137 -3.45 0.48 -15.94
C ASP A 137 -4.61 0.11 -14.98
N PRO A 138 -5.55 -0.78 -15.38
CA PRO A 138 -6.73 -1.12 -14.59
C PRO A 138 -6.41 -1.91 -13.32
N ASP A 139 -5.27 -2.60 -13.26
CA ASP A 139 -4.90 -3.43 -12.11
C ASP A 139 -4.23 -2.65 -10.96
N LEU A 140 -3.99 -1.34 -11.14
CA LEU A 140 -3.40 -0.49 -10.10
C LEU A 140 -4.23 -0.47 -8.81
N LEU A 141 -5.56 -0.48 -8.93
CA LEU A 141 -6.43 -0.51 -7.76
C LEU A 141 -6.26 -1.81 -6.96
N LYS A 142 -6.23 -2.96 -7.65
CA LYS A 142 -6.01 -4.27 -7.01
C LYS A 142 -4.64 -4.33 -6.33
N LEU A 143 -3.60 -3.80 -6.96
CA LEU A 143 -2.26 -3.73 -6.38
C LEU A 143 -2.21 -2.88 -5.12
N ALA A 144 -2.85 -1.71 -5.14
CA ALA A 144 -2.93 -0.83 -3.98
C ALA A 144 -3.62 -1.53 -2.80
N VAL A 145 -4.71 -2.26 -3.07
CA VAL A 145 -5.45 -3.03 -2.07
C VAL A 145 -4.64 -4.21 -1.54
N ASP A 146 -3.98 -4.97 -2.41
CA ASP A 146 -3.16 -6.13 -2.00
C ASP A 146 -1.99 -5.74 -1.09
N ASN A 147 -1.44 -4.54 -1.29
CA ASN A 147 -0.37 -3.99 -0.46
C ASN A 147 -0.89 -3.17 0.73
N GLY A 148 -2.21 -2.97 0.86
CA GLY A 148 -2.81 -2.29 2.00
C GLY A 148 -2.65 -0.76 2.03
N HIS A 149 -2.45 -0.12 0.89
CA HIS A 149 -2.18 1.33 0.83
C HIS A 149 -3.47 2.15 0.69
N LEU A 150 -4.13 2.44 1.82
CA LEU A 150 -5.40 3.18 1.85
C LEU A 150 -5.35 4.53 1.13
N ASP A 151 -4.29 5.31 1.32
CA ASP A 151 -4.18 6.63 0.69
C ASP A 151 -4.05 6.52 -0.84
N THR A 152 -3.36 5.49 -1.33
CA THR A 152 -3.28 5.19 -2.76
C THR A 152 -4.63 4.75 -3.32
N VAL A 153 -5.36 3.90 -2.59
CA VAL A 153 -6.71 3.46 -2.99
C VAL A 153 -7.65 4.66 -3.08
N ARG A 154 -7.65 5.56 -2.09
CA ARG A 154 -8.42 6.81 -2.11
C ARG A 154 -8.04 7.70 -3.28
N TRP A 155 -6.74 7.80 -3.56
CA TRP A 155 -6.24 8.60 -4.68
C TRP A 155 -6.68 8.04 -6.03
N LEU A 156 -6.62 6.72 -6.23
CA LEU A 156 -7.08 6.04 -7.45
C LEU A 156 -8.60 6.16 -7.63
N SER A 157 -9.37 5.99 -6.55
CA SER A 157 -10.85 6.13 -6.58
C SER A 157 -11.29 7.51 -7.05
N LYS A 158 -10.62 8.59 -6.59
CA LYS A 158 -10.87 9.97 -7.07
C LYS A 158 -10.61 10.17 -8.56
N ARG A 159 -9.92 9.25 -9.23
CA ARG A 159 -9.61 9.29 -10.66
C ARG A 159 -10.49 8.37 -11.50
N GLY A 160 -11.58 7.86 -10.93
CA GLY A 160 -12.56 7.04 -11.65
C GLY A 160 -12.26 5.54 -11.63
N TYR A 161 -11.28 5.08 -10.84
CA TYR A 161 -11.13 3.65 -10.60
C TYR A 161 -12.30 3.11 -9.77
N GLU A 162 -12.99 2.11 -10.32
CA GLU A 162 -14.18 1.53 -9.71
C GLU A 162 -13.85 0.70 -8.47
N ILE A 163 -14.37 1.11 -7.31
CA ILE A 163 -14.23 0.40 -6.04
C ILE A 163 -15.35 -0.61 -5.77
N ASN A 164 -16.29 -0.75 -6.71
CA ASN A 164 -17.52 -1.57 -6.60
C ASN A 164 -17.27 -3.08 -6.78
N SER A 165 -16.11 -3.58 -6.35
CA SER A 165 -15.73 -4.98 -6.50
C SER A 165 -15.61 -5.66 -5.16
N LEU A 166 -16.46 -6.66 -4.92
CA LEU A 166 -16.40 -7.51 -3.73
C LEU A 166 -15.05 -8.23 -3.59
N ILE A 167 -14.34 -8.44 -4.70
CA ILE A 167 -12.99 -9.02 -4.70
C ILE A 167 -12.02 -8.12 -3.92
N LEU A 168 -12.13 -6.79 -4.04
CA LEU A 168 -11.28 -5.85 -3.30
C LEU A 168 -11.53 -5.94 -1.80
N VAL A 169 -12.80 -6.09 -1.40
CA VAL A 169 -13.21 -6.26 0.00
C VAL A 169 -12.61 -7.57 0.57
N GLU A 170 -12.72 -8.67 -0.18
CA GLU A 170 -12.09 -9.94 0.20
C GLU A 170 -10.57 -9.81 0.37
N MET A 171 -9.89 -9.15 -0.57
CA MET A 171 -8.44 -8.93 -0.52
C MET A 171 -8.02 -8.13 0.73
N ALA A 172 -8.71 -7.03 1.01
CA ALA A 172 -8.45 -6.20 2.19
C ALA A 172 -8.65 -7.00 3.50
N GLY A 173 -9.70 -7.82 3.57
CA GLY A 173 -9.96 -8.70 4.70
C GLY A 173 -8.93 -9.83 4.84
N ILE A 174 -8.42 -10.38 3.72
CA ILE A 174 -7.33 -11.36 3.74
C ILE A 174 -6.06 -10.76 4.37
N LYS A 175 -5.71 -9.54 3.96
CA LYS A 175 -4.53 -8.80 4.45
C LYS A 175 -4.71 -8.21 5.85
N ARG A 176 -5.91 -8.33 6.46
CA ARG A 176 -6.27 -7.82 7.79
C ARG A 176 -6.08 -6.30 7.93
N ASN A 177 -6.21 -5.56 6.83
CA ASN A 177 -6.14 -4.11 6.85
C ASN A 177 -7.53 -3.54 7.19
N ILE A 178 -7.82 -3.43 8.49
CA ILE A 178 -9.13 -2.97 8.98
C ILE A 178 -9.50 -1.57 8.46
N PRO A 179 -8.59 -0.56 8.47
CA PRO A 179 -8.91 0.76 7.91
C PRO A 179 -9.31 0.71 6.43
N LEU A 180 -8.60 -0.07 5.62
CA LEU A 180 -8.92 -0.23 4.20
C LEU A 180 -10.21 -1.01 4.00
N LEU A 181 -10.42 -2.07 4.77
CA LEU A 181 -11.63 -2.89 4.70
C LEU A 181 -12.87 -2.04 5.03
N ARG A 182 -12.85 -1.28 6.13
CA ARG A 182 -13.95 -0.37 6.51
C ARG A 182 -14.24 0.64 5.40
N TRP A 183 -13.20 1.26 4.87
CA TRP A 183 -13.35 2.24 3.80
C TRP A 183 -13.95 1.62 2.51
N LEU A 184 -13.53 0.41 2.14
CA LEU A 184 -14.09 -0.29 0.97
C LEU A 184 -15.55 -0.71 1.17
N ILE A 185 -15.96 -1.04 2.40
CA ILE A 185 -17.34 -1.42 2.69
C ILE A 185 -18.24 -0.18 2.75
N GLU A 186 -17.76 0.93 3.29
CA GLU A 186 -18.52 2.18 3.40
C GLU A 186 -18.80 2.85 2.05
N TYR A 187 -17.83 2.80 1.13
CA TYR A 187 -17.91 3.51 -0.16
C TYR A 187 -18.01 2.58 -1.38
N GLY A 188 -17.87 1.27 -1.18
CA GLY A 188 -17.91 0.27 -2.24
C GLY A 188 -19.22 -0.53 -2.27
N PRO A 189 -19.17 -1.82 -2.64
CA PRO A 189 -20.38 -2.61 -2.84
C PRO A 189 -20.98 -3.07 -1.50
N PRO A 190 -22.31 -3.26 -1.43
CA PRO A 190 -22.94 -3.87 -0.27
C PRO A 190 -22.37 -5.27 -0.05
N LEU A 191 -22.04 -5.60 1.20
CA LEU A 191 -21.56 -6.92 1.56
C LEU A 191 -22.68 -7.95 1.41
N ASN A 192 -22.37 -9.06 0.74
CA ASN A 192 -23.25 -10.21 0.66
C ASN A 192 -22.84 -11.30 1.66
N PHE A 193 -23.77 -12.22 1.92
CA PHE A 193 -23.56 -13.38 2.78
C PHE A 193 -22.27 -14.17 2.50
N ARG A 194 -21.95 -14.43 1.22
CA ARG A 194 -20.79 -15.24 0.82
C ARG A 194 -19.45 -14.60 1.23
N VAL A 195 -19.31 -13.28 1.04
CA VAL A 195 -18.09 -12.56 1.40
C VAL A 195 -18.00 -12.41 2.92
N ALA A 196 -19.12 -12.10 3.57
CA ALA A 196 -19.18 -11.95 5.02
C ALA A 196 -18.74 -13.24 5.74
N THR A 197 -19.34 -14.39 5.40
CA THR A 197 -18.98 -15.69 5.99
C THR A 197 -17.50 -16.02 5.84
N LYS A 198 -16.91 -15.79 4.66
CA LYS A 198 -15.48 -16.02 4.40
C LYS A 198 -14.56 -15.17 5.29
N LEU A 199 -14.98 -13.96 5.64
CA LEU A 199 -14.19 -13.00 6.42
C LEU A 199 -14.35 -13.20 7.94
N ILE A 200 -15.53 -13.64 8.42
CA ILE A 200 -15.86 -13.78 9.85
C ILE A 200 -15.06 -14.89 10.55
N PHE A 201 -14.62 -15.93 9.83
CA PHE A 201 -13.72 -16.96 10.38
C PHE A 201 -12.37 -16.41 10.87
N LYS A 202 -12.07 -15.13 10.61
CA LYS A 202 -10.93 -14.44 11.18
C LYS A 202 -11.36 -13.68 12.45
N PRO A 203 -10.85 -14.02 13.64
CA PRO A 203 -11.37 -13.55 14.94
C PRO A 203 -11.36 -12.02 15.15
N HIS A 204 -10.73 -11.25 14.27
CA HIS A 204 -10.64 -9.79 14.37
C HIS A 204 -11.53 -9.02 13.40
N ILE A 205 -12.38 -9.71 12.62
CA ILE A 205 -13.14 -9.11 11.51
C ILE A 205 -14.66 -9.20 11.75
N MET A 206 -15.12 -9.62 12.92
CA MET A 206 -16.56 -9.75 13.23
C MET A 206 -17.36 -8.45 13.03
N GLU A 207 -16.71 -7.30 13.20
CA GLU A 207 -17.33 -5.99 12.97
C GLU A 207 -17.97 -5.86 11.59
N ILE A 208 -17.49 -6.58 10.56
CA ILE A 208 -18.06 -6.49 9.21
C ILE A 208 -19.55 -6.81 9.15
N LEU A 209 -20.06 -7.57 10.13
CA LEU A 209 -21.46 -7.93 10.22
C LEU A 209 -22.37 -6.71 10.41
N TRP A 210 -21.87 -5.57 10.91
CA TRP A 210 -22.64 -4.33 10.93
C TRP A 210 -23.06 -3.83 9.54
N TRP A 211 -22.26 -4.15 8.52
CA TRP A 211 -22.50 -3.71 7.13
C TRP A 211 -23.18 -4.77 6.26
N VAL A 212 -23.53 -5.91 6.85
CA VAL A 212 -24.27 -6.98 6.18
C VAL A 212 -25.77 -6.72 6.33
N SER A 213 -26.55 -7.01 5.28
CA SER A 213 -28.01 -6.87 5.32
C SER A 213 -28.62 -7.71 6.45
N GLU A 214 -29.77 -7.32 6.97
CA GLU A 214 -30.42 -8.07 8.05
C GLU A 214 -30.70 -9.53 7.63
N ALA A 215 -31.20 -9.73 6.42
CA ALA A 215 -31.46 -11.07 5.86
C ALA A 215 -30.18 -11.93 5.80
N ASP A 216 -29.06 -11.36 5.35
CA ASP A 216 -27.79 -12.07 5.31
C ASP A 216 -27.25 -12.33 6.72
N ARG A 217 -27.45 -11.41 7.69
CA ARG A 217 -27.08 -11.64 9.10
C ARG A 217 -27.84 -12.82 9.70
N VAL A 218 -29.14 -12.95 9.40
CA VAL A 218 -29.95 -14.11 9.81
C VAL A 218 -29.35 -15.39 9.24
N GLN A 219 -28.96 -15.41 7.97
CA GLN A 219 -28.31 -16.58 7.38
C GLN A 219 -26.97 -16.92 8.04
N VAL A 220 -26.13 -15.91 8.33
CA VAL A 220 -24.87 -16.13 9.07
C VAL A 220 -25.15 -16.71 10.45
N PHE A 221 -26.17 -16.22 11.13
CA PHE A 221 -26.60 -16.72 12.44
C PHE A 221 -27.04 -18.19 12.38
N LEU A 222 -27.87 -18.56 11.40
CA LEU A 222 -28.33 -19.94 11.22
C LEU A 222 -27.17 -20.90 10.91
N ASP A 223 -26.21 -20.48 10.09
CA ASP A 223 -24.98 -21.25 9.84
C ASP A 223 -24.15 -21.41 11.12
N ALA A 224 -23.96 -20.33 11.87
CA ALA A 224 -23.26 -20.37 13.15
C ALA A 224 -23.94 -21.30 14.17
N LEU A 225 -25.29 -21.34 14.21
CA LEU A 225 -26.04 -22.28 15.05
C LEU A 225 -25.78 -23.74 14.66
N LYS A 226 -25.79 -24.02 13.35
CA LYS A 226 -25.56 -25.36 12.79
C LYS A 226 -24.16 -25.89 13.13
N TYR A 227 -23.15 -25.03 13.06
CA TYR A 227 -21.75 -25.41 13.34
C TYR A 227 -21.36 -25.20 14.82
N GLY A 228 -22.23 -24.59 15.64
CA GLY A 228 -21.96 -24.31 17.05
C GLY A 228 -20.90 -23.21 17.29
N ASP A 229 -20.80 -22.24 16.38
CA ASP A 229 -19.84 -21.12 16.48
C ASP A 229 -20.30 -20.07 17.50
N ARG A 230 -20.02 -20.34 18.77
CA ARG A 230 -20.41 -19.47 19.90
C ARG A 230 -19.92 -18.03 19.77
N PRO A 231 -18.65 -17.75 19.37
CA PRO A 231 -18.20 -16.38 19.14
C PRO A 231 -19.06 -15.59 18.15
N VAL A 232 -19.44 -16.20 17.01
CA VAL A 232 -20.29 -15.53 16.01
C VAL A 232 -21.70 -15.33 16.55
N LEU A 233 -22.29 -16.35 17.20
CA LEU A 233 -23.61 -16.27 17.81
C LEU A 233 -23.68 -15.16 18.87
N TRP A 234 -22.71 -15.13 19.78
CA TRP A 234 -22.62 -14.11 20.82
C TRP A 234 -22.53 -12.72 20.21
N TRP A 235 -21.67 -12.56 19.21
CA TRP A 235 -21.45 -11.26 18.58
C TRP A 235 -22.72 -10.77 17.87
N ILE A 236 -23.38 -11.61 17.08
CA ILE A 236 -24.61 -11.24 16.38
C ILE A 236 -25.70 -10.84 17.37
N LEU A 237 -25.93 -11.65 18.41
CA LEU A 237 -27.03 -11.41 19.35
C LEU A 237 -26.81 -10.19 20.25
N THR A 238 -25.56 -9.90 20.64
CA THR A 238 -25.26 -8.80 21.58
C THR A 238 -24.89 -7.49 20.89
N ARG A 239 -24.42 -7.53 19.63
CA ARG A 239 -23.87 -6.34 18.93
C ARG A 239 -24.64 -5.93 17.68
N THR A 240 -25.72 -6.63 17.33
CA THR A 240 -26.57 -6.25 16.19
C THR A 240 -28.04 -6.14 16.58
N ARG A 241 -28.81 -5.45 15.73
CA ARG A 241 -30.26 -5.32 15.87
C ARG A 241 -30.95 -5.99 14.69
N PHE A 242 -32.10 -6.59 14.99
CA PHE A 242 -33.03 -7.14 14.01
C PHE A 242 -34.32 -6.35 14.12
N GLU A 243 -34.65 -5.59 13.08
CA GLU A 243 -35.81 -4.70 13.05
C GLU A 243 -37.05 -5.44 12.56
N HIS A 244 -36.88 -6.42 11.65
CA HIS A 244 -38.00 -7.17 11.09
C HIS A 244 -38.39 -8.34 11.98
N GLU A 245 -39.69 -8.48 12.24
CA GLU A 245 -40.21 -9.58 13.07
C GLU A 245 -40.03 -10.94 12.39
N ASP A 246 -40.08 -11.00 11.06
CA ASP A 246 -39.77 -12.21 10.29
C ASP A 246 -38.35 -12.71 10.59
N SER A 247 -37.36 -11.80 10.61
CA SER A 247 -35.97 -12.14 10.97
C SER A 247 -35.88 -12.68 12.40
N ARG A 248 -36.59 -12.06 13.34
CA ARG A 248 -36.60 -12.48 14.74
C ARG A 248 -37.24 -13.84 14.91
N GLN A 249 -38.36 -14.09 14.24
CA GLN A 249 -39.04 -15.39 14.28
C GLN A 249 -38.15 -16.49 13.72
N ILE A 250 -37.46 -16.25 12.59
CA ILE A 250 -36.50 -17.22 12.02
C ILE A 250 -35.37 -17.52 13.02
N ILE A 251 -34.87 -16.51 13.72
CA ILE A 251 -33.83 -16.67 14.74
C ILE A 251 -34.36 -17.49 15.93
N ARG A 252 -35.54 -17.17 16.47
CA ARG A 252 -36.18 -17.94 17.55
C ARG A 252 -36.35 -19.41 17.16
N ASP A 253 -36.93 -19.67 16.00
CA ASP A 253 -37.11 -21.02 15.46
C ASP A 253 -35.78 -21.76 15.28
N GLY A 254 -34.74 -21.04 14.83
CA GLY A 254 -33.38 -21.56 14.70
C GLY A 254 -32.79 -21.98 16.05
N ILE A 255 -32.93 -21.13 17.07
CA ILE A 255 -32.47 -21.41 18.44
C ILE A 255 -33.21 -22.63 19.00
N HIS A 256 -34.53 -22.72 18.84
CA HIS A 256 -35.31 -23.88 19.30
C HIS A 256 -34.88 -25.21 18.67
N ARG A 257 -34.37 -25.18 17.43
CA ARG A 257 -33.85 -26.34 16.71
C ARG A 257 -32.35 -26.59 16.94
N ALA A 258 -31.67 -25.75 17.71
CA ALA A 258 -30.24 -25.87 17.96
C ALA A 258 -29.91 -27.05 18.88
N SER A 259 -28.62 -27.43 18.93
CA SER A 259 -28.17 -28.50 19.82
C SER A 259 -28.42 -28.13 21.29
N ILE A 260 -28.67 -29.13 22.14
CA ILE A 260 -28.88 -28.94 23.59
C ILE A 260 -27.69 -28.18 24.22
N GLY A 261 -26.46 -28.47 23.77
CA GLY A 261 -25.27 -27.77 24.26
C GLY A 261 -25.23 -26.29 23.87
N THR A 262 -25.68 -25.93 22.68
CA THR A 262 -25.80 -24.54 22.24
C THR A 262 -26.93 -23.83 23.00
N LEU A 263 -28.08 -24.48 23.17
CA LEU A 263 -29.21 -23.95 23.93
C LEU A 263 -28.85 -23.63 25.38
N LEU A 264 -28.21 -24.56 26.08
CA LEU A 264 -27.74 -24.34 27.45
C LEU A 264 -26.73 -23.19 27.54
N TRP A 265 -25.83 -23.09 26.57
CA TRP A 265 -24.89 -21.97 26.49
C TRP A 265 -25.61 -20.64 26.28
N ILE A 266 -26.56 -20.56 25.36
CA ILE A 266 -27.35 -19.34 25.13
C ILE A 266 -28.14 -18.97 26.40
N GLN A 267 -28.83 -19.92 27.03
CA GLN A 267 -29.61 -19.63 28.25
C GLN A 267 -28.75 -19.19 29.43
N LYS A 268 -27.54 -19.72 29.56
CA LYS A 268 -26.66 -19.41 30.69
C LYS A 268 -25.88 -18.11 30.47
N ASP A 269 -25.31 -17.94 29.29
CA ASP A 269 -24.31 -16.91 29.03
C ASP A 269 -24.88 -15.69 28.29
N LEU A 270 -26.10 -15.77 27.73
CA LEU A 270 -26.74 -14.67 27.01
C LEU A 270 -27.99 -14.08 27.69
N MET A 271 -28.60 -14.75 28.69
CA MET A 271 -29.82 -14.21 29.33
C MET A 271 -29.63 -12.92 30.14
N GLU A 272 -28.40 -12.58 30.51
CA GLU A 272 -28.10 -11.34 31.24
C GLU A 272 -28.08 -10.11 30.32
N PHE A 273 -28.09 -10.29 29.00
CA PHE A 273 -28.04 -9.20 28.02
C PHE A 273 -29.46 -8.82 27.58
N GLU A 274 -29.88 -7.59 27.91
CA GLU A 274 -31.18 -7.08 27.51
C GLU A 274 -31.35 -7.05 25.98
N GLU A 275 -30.25 -6.87 25.24
CA GLU A 275 -30.22 -6.74 23.79
C GLU A 275 -30.70 -8.01 23.05
N CYS A 276 -30.57 -9.19 23.66
CA CYS A 276 -31.01 -10.45 23.09
C CYS A 276 -32.16 -11.12 23.85
N SER A 277 -32.78 -10.42 24.80
CA SER A 277 -33.91 -10.90 25.60
C SER A 277 -35.10 -11.36 24.74
N TRP A 278 -35.34 -10.72 23.60
CA TRP A 278 -36.37 -11.07 22.61
C TRP A 278 -36.17 -12.45 21.96
N CYS A 279 -34.98 -13.03 22.03
CA CYS A 279 -34.74 -14.39 21.53
C CYS A 279 -35.44 -15.46 22.38
N PHE A 280 -35.87 -15.12 23.59
CA PHE A 280 -36.41 -16.04 24.58
C PHE A 280 -37.90 -15.86 24.84
N THR A 281 -38.53 -14.85 24.22
CA THR A 281 -39.97 -14.61 24.37
C THR A 281 -40.74 -15.64 23.54
N THR A 282 -41.45 -16.53 24.23
CA THR A 282 -42.47 -17.37 23.64
C THR A 282 -43.75 -16.54 23.51
N ASP A 283 -44.03 -16.02 22.32
CA ASP A 283 -45.38 -15.58 21.97
C ASP A 283 -46.26 -16.82 21.70
#